data_AF-A0A7C5C917-F1
#
_entry.id   AF-A0A7C5C917-F1
#
_cell.length_a   1.000
_cell.length_b   1.000
_cell.length_c   1.000
_cell.angle_alpha   90.00
_cell.angle_beta   90.00
_cell.angle_gamma   90.00
#
_symmetry.space_group_name_H-M   'P 1'
#
loop_
_entity.id
_entity.type
_entity.pdbx_description
1 polymer ?
#
loop_
_entity_poly.entity_id
_entity_poly.type
_entity_poly.pdbx_seq_one_letter_code
_entity_poly.pdbx_strand_id
1 'polypeptide(L)'
;YAMKKVIEPTGDSLPDYDVFAGLADKLGLWVQFTEGEEKMYHIKLGYEKSGAAADLPFEEFWEKGYARMPVPEEARKWTRHGAFYQDPEANPLHTDSGKIEMFSESVQNAGIEDCPGMPVWFEKHEYLGVAKPGQLHVVSPHPWYRLHSQMGNSERLRDLYMVQGREPVRINAEDAAARGIEDGDLVELYNDRGTVIAGAVVSDEIMPGVVSIYEGGWPQLDSKGRDNSGLANFLTSTQPSSGFSQATSANTVLVEMRKCEDPEGPNRAYEPPAIIEDMELAEIDEDKLGIDRLEALTAALYADMSPGEKMFFERCTVCHAPREVTHYTQQQWKGIVPSMFERAGLDDAERALVMDYLMTNAADAPK
;
A
#
# COMPACT_ATOMS: atom_id res chain seq x y z
N TYR A 1 -0.22 -15.02 16.67
CA TYR A 1 -1.54 -15.62 16.97
C TYR A 1 -1.93 -16.49 15.79
N ALA A 2 -2.68 -17.57 16.01
CA ALA A 2 -3.28 -18.36 14.94
C ALA A 2 -4.62 -17.72 14.53
N MET A 3 -4.74 -17.30 13.28
CA MET A 3 -5.99 -16.75 12.73
C MET A 3 -6.85 -17.91 12.22
N LYS A 4 -7.60 -18.55 13.11
CA LYS A 4 -8.48 -19.69 12.78
C LYS A 4 -9.76 -19.20 12.10
N LYS A 5 -10.27 -20.02 11.19
CA LYS A 5 -11.58 -19.81 10.55
C LYS A 5 -12.67 -19.81 11.63
N VAL A 6 -13.50 -18.76 11.64
CA VAL A 6 -14.59 -18.59 12.62
C VAL A 6 -15.95 -18.94 12.01
N ILE A 7 -16.17 -18.55 10.75
CA ILE A 7 -17.38 -18.84 9.97
C ILE A 7 -17.00 -19.32 8.57
N GLU A 8 -17.96 -19.94 7.88
CA GLU A 8 -17.87 -20.17 6.44
C GLU A 8 -17.90 -18.83 5.67
N PRO A 9 -17.27 -18.75 4.48
CA PRO A 9 -17.40 -17.58 3.62
C PRO A 9 -18.87 -17.21 3.36
N THR A 10 -19.16 -15.92 3.32
CA THR A 10 -20.53 -15.41 3.12
C THR A 10 -20.87 -15.39 1.63
N GLY A 11 -22.04 -15.90 1.25
CA GLY A 11 -22.45 -16.00 -0.16
C GLY A 11 -21.44 -16.83 -0.96
N ASP A 12 -21.10 -16.37 -2.16
CA ASP A 12 -20.11 -17.02 -3.03
C ASP A 12 -18.71 -16.41 -2.88
N SER A 13 -18.45 -15.69 -1.78
CA SER A 13 -17.10 -15.15 -1.54
C SER A 13 -16.10 -16.27 -1.30
N LEU A 14 -14.88 -16.06 -1.79
CA LEU A 14 -13.76 -16.97 -1.62
C LEU A 14 -12.56 -16.20 -1.04
N PRO A 15 -11.71 -16.85 -0.22
CA PRO A 15 -10.41 -16.31 0.14
C PRO A 15 -9.58 -16.01 -1.11
N ASP A 16 -8.77 -14.95 -1.10
CA ASP A 16 -7.92 -14.57 -2.24
C ASP A 16 -7.04 -15.72 -2.73
N TYR A 17 -6.52 -16.56 -1.81
CA TYR A 17 -5.73 -17.74 -2.18
C TYR A 17 -6.51 -18.69 -3.10
N ASP A 18 -7.78 -18.96 -2.80
CA ASP A 18 -8.61 -19.89 -3.58
C ASP A 18 -9.00 -19.26 -4.93
N VAL A 19 -9.24 -17.94 -4.96
CA VAL A 19 -9.46 -17.18 -6.20
C VAL A 19 -8.23 -17.26 -7.11
N PHE A 20 -7.03 -16.99 -6.59
CA PHE A 20 -5.80 -17.02 -7.38
C PHE A 20 -5.37 -18.44 -7.73
N ALA A 21 -5.66 -19.45 -6.90
CA ALA A 21 -5.45 -20.85 -7.27
C ALA A 21 -6.36 -21.26 -8.44
N GLY A 22 -7.64 -20.85 -8.42
CA GLY A 22 -8.55 -21.08 -9.55
C GLY A 22 -8.10 -20.37 -10.84
N LEU A 23 -7.58 -19.15 -10.72
CA LEU A 23 -6.98 -18.45 -11.87
C LEU A 23 -5.73 -19.17 -12.38
N ALA A 24 -4.85 -19.63 -11.48
CA ALA A 24 -3.65 -20.37 -11.84
C ALA A 24 -3.98 -21.67 -12.57
N ASP A 25 -5.05 -22.38 -12.17
CA ASP A 25 -5.55 -23.57 -12.87
C ASP A 25 -5.95 -23.25 -14.32
N LYS A 26 -6.73 -22.18 -14.52
CA LYS A 26 -7.08 -21.70 -15.88
C LYS A 26 -5.88 -21.30 -16.71
N LEU A 27 -4.75 -20.99 -16.09
CA LEU A 27 -3.51 -20.62 -16.77
C LEU A 27 -2.51 -21.79 -16.87
N GLY A 28 -2.85 -23.00 -16.42
CA GLY A 28 -1.93 -24.15 -16.42
C GLY A 28 -0.77 -24.01 -15.42
N LEU A 29 -0.90 -23.13 -14.43
CA LEU A 29 0.12 -22.78 -13.43
C LEU A 29 -0.25 -23.24 -12.01
N TRP A 30 -1.27 -24.10 -11.86
CA TRP A 30 -1.80 -24.47 -10.56
C TRP A 30 -0.73 -25.07 -9.63
N VAL A 31 0.05 -26.03 -10.14
CA VAL A 31 1.11 -26.69 -9.35
C VAL A 31 2.19 -25.69 -8.95
N GLN A 32 2.55 -24.75 -9.82
CA GLN A 32 3.56 -23.73 -9.56
C GLN A 32 3.07 -22.69 -8.53
N PHE A 33 1.79 -22.33 -8.58
CA PHE A 33 1.20 -21.38 -7.63
C PHE A 33 0.97 -22.01 -6.25
N THR A 34 0.46 -23.24 -6.21
CA THR A 34 0.12 -23.95 -4.96
C THR A 34 1.27 -24.74 -4.37
N GLU A 35 2.35 -24.93 -5.14
CA GLU A 35 3.43 -25.90 -4.90
C GLU A 35 2.92 -27.35 -4.86
N GLY A 36 1.71 -27.62 -5.38
CA GLY A 36 1.04 -28.91 -5.24
C GLY A 36 0.55 -29.20 -3.82
N GLU A 37 0.56 -28.20 -2.94
CA GLU A 37 0.30 -28.31 -1.51
C GLU A 37 -0.99 -27.61 -1.10
N GLU A 38 -1.58 -28.06 0.00
CA GLU A 38 -2.76 -27.41 0.57
C GLU A 38 -2.39 -26.14 1.36
N LYS A 39 -3.33 -25.20 1.50
CA LYS A 39 -3.14 -23.96 2.27
C LYS A 39 -2.55 -24.16 3.67
N MET A 40 -2.91 -25.24 4.37
CA MET A 40 -2.39 -25.51 5.72
C MET A 40 -0.90 -25.82 5.73
N TYR A 41 -0.37 -26.45 4.67
CA TYR A 41 1.06 -26.68 4.52
C TYR A 41 1.82 -25.34 4.55
N HIS A 42 1.36 -24.35 3.77
CA HIS A 42 1.97 -23.02 3.71
C HIS A 42 1.93 -22.28 5.05
N ILE A 43 0.82 -22.41 5.80
CA ILE A 43 0.69 -21.85 7.15
C ILE A 43 1.70 -22.50 8.11
N LYS A 44 1.83 -23.84 8.06
CA LYS A 44 2.76 -24.60 8.90
C LYS A 44 4.21 -24.24 8.56
N LEU A 45 4.56 -24.20 7.27
CA LEU A 45 5.89 -23.81 6.79
C LEU A 45 6.27 -22.40 7.25
N GLY A 46 5.33 -21.44 7.16
CA GLY A 46 5.53 -20.08 7.65
C GLY A 46 5.75 -20.01 9.16
N TYR A 47 5.03 -20.83 9.93
CA TYR A 47 5.22 -20.95 11.37
C TYR A 47 6.59 -21.55 11.74
N GLU A 48 6.98 -22.65 11.09
CA GLU A 48 8.23 -23.37 11.36
C GLU A 48 9.48 -22.50 11.10
N LYS A 49 9.38 -21.52 10.20
CA LYS A 49 10.42 -20.52 9.93
C LYS A 49 10.44 -19.35 10.92
N SER A 50 9.48 -19.28 11.84
CA SER A 50 9.40 -18.21 12.84
C SER A 50 10.25 -18.56 14.08
N GLY A 51 10.68 -17.53 14.81
CA GLY A 51 11.38 -17.74 16.09
C GLY A 51 10.54 -18.45 17.16
N ALA A 52 9.21 -18.50 17.00
CA ALA A 52 8.32 -19.20 17.93
C ALA A 52 8.42 -20.72 17.83
N ALA A 53 8.77 -21.25 16.66
CA ALA A 53 8.86 -22.69 16.42
C ALA A 53 9.99 -23.38 17.22
N ALA A 54 10.97 -22.60 17.70
CA ALA A 54 12.03 -23.10 18.57
C ALA A 54 11.51 -23.62 19.91
N ASP A 55 10.45 -23.00 20.43
CA ASP A 55 9.93 -23.27 21.78
C ASP A 55 8.55 -23.95 21.77
N LEU A 56 7.80 -23.84 20.67
CA LEU A 56 6.43 -24.32 20.58
C LEU A 56 6.20 -25.01 19.23
N PRO A 57 5.95 -26.33 19.18
CA PRO A 57 5.60 -27.02 17.95
C PRO A 57 4.32 -26.48 17.31
N PHE A 58 4.19 -26.63 15.98
CA PHE A 58 3.06 -26.08 15.24
C PHE A 58 1.71 -26.55 15.78
N GLU A 59 1.58 -27.83 16.08
CA GLU A 59 0.33 -28.44 16.53
C GLU A 59 -0.13 -27.86 17.87
N GLU A 60 0.80 -27.67 18.82
CA GLU A 60 0.51 -27.04 20.11
C GLU A 60 0.19 -25.55 19.96
N PHE A 61 0.93 -24.83 19.12
CA PHE A 61 0.61 -23.45 18.76
C PHE A 61 -0.78 -23.33 18.15
N TRP A 62 -1.11 -24.22 17.22
CA TRP A 62 -2.37 -24.22 16.52
C TRP A 62 -3.50 -24.47 17.50
N GLU A 63 -3.39 -25.47 18.39
CA GLU A 63 -4.39 -25.72 19.44
C GLU A 63 -4.58 -24.50 20.34
N LYS A 64 -3.48 -23.99 20.93
CA LYS A 64 -3.45 -22.87 21.88
C LYS A 64 -3.89 -21.53 21.27
N GLY A 65 -3.66 -21.33 19.98
CA GLY A 65 -4.00 -20.13 19.24
C GLY A 65 -3.01 -18.97 19.35
N TYR A 66 -1.93 -19.10 20.11
CA TYR A 66 -0.88 -18.07 20.20
C TYR A 66 0.45 -18.62 20.72
N ALA A 67 1.54 -18.00 20.27
CA ALA A 67 2.88 -18.17 20.82
C ALA A 67 3.33 -16.85 21.44
N ARG A 68 3.90 -16.90 22.65
CA ARG A 68 4.40 -15.69 23.34
C ARG A 68 5.92 -15.66 23.24
N MET A 69 6.44 -14.63 22.59
CA MET A 69 7.87 -14.37 22.56
C MET A 69 8.26 -13.53 23.78
N PRO A 70 9.12 -14.02 24.69
CA PRO A 70 9.63 -13.20 25.77
C PRO A 70 10.51 -12.08 25.22
N VAL A 71 10.38 -10.88 25.78
CA VAL A 71 11.29 -9.77 25.48
C VAL A 71 12.44 -9.83 26.48
N PRO A 72 13.69 -10.05 26.06
CA PRO A 72 14.85 -10.07 26.96
C PRO A 72 15.01 -8.75 27.71
N GLU A 73 15.51 -8.79 28.95
CA GLU A 73 15.72 -7.58 29.74
C GLU A 73 16.70 -6.60 29.06
N GLU A 74 17.73 -7.12 28.39
CA GLU A 74 18.69 -6.33 27.62
C GLU A 74 18.03 -5.53 26.49
N ALA A 75 16.98 -6.05 25.86
CA ALA A 75 16.25 -5.34 24.82
C ALA A 75 15.58 -4.07 25.36
N ARG A 76 15.28 -4.00 26.67
CA ARG A 76 14.72 -2.81 27.31
C ARG A 76 15.75 -1.71 27.57
N LYS A 77 17.04 -2.04 27.47
CA LYS A 77 18.16 -1.10 27.67
C LYS A 77 18.63 -0.48 26.36
N TRP A 78 18.12 -0.94 25.22
CA TRP A 78 18.51 -0.41 23.92
C TRP A 78 18.00 1.02 23.73
N THR A 79 18.92 1.92 23.40
CA THR A 79 18.64 3.33 23.12
C THR A 79 18.91 3.61 21.65
N ARG A 80 17.90 4.09 20.92
CA ARG A 80 18.02 4.44 19.50
C ARG A 80 19.15 5.48 19.32
N HIS A 81 20.05 5.22 18.37
CA HIS A 81 21.27 6.01 18.10
C HIS A 81 22.30 6.09 19.25
N GLY A 82 22.15 5.30 20.33
CA GLY A 82 23.08 5.32 21.47
C GLY A 82 24.52 4.94 21.10
N ALA A 83 24.72 3.92 20.26
CA ALA A 83 26.04 3.51 19.82
C ALA A 83 26.75 4.58 18.97
N PHE A 84 26.04 5.19 18.01
CA PHE A 84 26.55 6.34 17.23
C PHE A 84 26.88 7.54 18.11
N TYR A 85 26.05 7.83 19.13
CA TYR A 85 26.32 8.91 20.09
C TYR A 85 27.59 8.65 20.92
N GLN A 86 27.83 7.40 21.34
CA GLN A 86 28.98 7.02 22.16
C GLN A 86 30.29 6.96 21.36
N ASP A 87 30.25 6.37 20.17
CA ASP A 87 31.40 6.22 19.28
C ASP A 87 30.95 6.27 17.81
N PRO A 88 30.92 7.46 17.19
CA PRO A 88 30.47 7.64 15.82
C PRO A 88 31.47 7.13 14.78
N GLU A 89 32.75 6.93 15.13
CA GLU A 89 33.75 6.38 14.21
C GLU A 89 33.60 4.86 14.10
N ALA A 90 33.35 4.18 15.22
CA ALA A 90 33.08 2.74 15.23
C ALA A 90 31.65 2.39 14.78
N ASN A 91 30.69 3.30 14.94
CA ASN A 91 29.28 3.08 14.60
C ASN A 91 28.72 4.18 13.69
N PRO A 92 29.31 4.41 12.51
CA PRO A 92 28.89 5.50 11.62
C PRO A 92 27.46 5.30 11.10
N LEU A 93 26.79 6.41 10.77
CA LEU A 93 25.53 6.35 10.03
C LEU A 93 25.76 5.91 8.59
N HIS A 94 24.72 5.43 7.93
CA HIS A 94 24.76 5.03 6.52
C HIS A 94 24.63 6.23 5.57
N THR A 95 25.41 7.29 5.81
CA THR A 95 25.51 8.50 4.98
C THR A 95 26.92 8.59 4.39
N ASP A 96 27.14 9.43 3.37
CA ASP A 96 28.43 9.57 2.69
C ASP A 96 29.54 9.99 3.67
N SER A 97 29.21 10.84 4.65
CA SER A 97 30.12 11.29 5.71
C SER A 97 30.18 10.39 6.95
N GLY A 98 29.31 9.38 7.06
CA GLY A 98 29.12 8.60 8.28
C GLY A 98 28.43 9.37 9.43
N LYS A 99 27.92 10.59 9.19
CA LYS A 99 27.35 11.51 10.19
C LYS A 99 25.96 12.02 9.77
N ILE A 100 25.33 12.81 10.62
CA ILE A 100 24.12 13.58 10.24
C ILE A 100 24.55 14.70 9.29
N GLU A 101 24.02 14.68 8.08
CA GLU A 101 24.36 15.65 7.03
C GLU A 101 23.37 16.82 7.06
N MET A 102 23.81 17.94 7.61
CA MET A 102 23.05 19.21 7.54
C MET A 102 23.03 19.77 6.11
N PHE A 103 24.01 19.38 5.30
CA PHE A 103 24.09 19.61 3.87
C PHE A 103 24.51 18.29 3.20
N SER A 104 23.70 17.82 2.26
CA SER A 104 23.94 16.61 1.47
C SER A 104 24.41 17.00 0.06
N GLU A 105 25.69 16.74 -0.22
CA GLU A 105 26.27 16.97 -1.54
C GLU A 105 25.61 16.10 -2.62
N SER A 106 25.25 14.86 -2.30
CA SER A 106 24.57 13.95 -3.24
C SER A 106 23.21 14.48 -3.68
N VAL A 107 22.42 15.05 -2.75
CA VAL A 107 21.15 15.72 -3.08
C VAL A 107 21.38 17.01 -3.86
N GLN A 108 22.34 17.85 -3.45
CA GLN A 108 22.66 19.08 -4.19
C GLN A 108 23.08 18.79 -5.64
N ASN A 109 23.91 17.77 -5.84
CA ASN A 109 24.46 17.40 -7.15
C ASN A 109 23.41 16.72 -8.06
N ALA A 110 22.29 16.24 -7.51
CA ALA A 110 21.16 15.78 -8.30
C ALA A 110 20.47 16.92 -9.07
N GLY A 111 20.71 18.17 -8.69
CA GLY A 111 20.24 19.35 -9.45
C GLY A 111 18.72 19.53 -9.45
N ILE A 112 18.04 19.08 -8.38
CA ILE A 112 16.59 19.13 -8.27
C ILE A 112 16.17 20.48 -7.67
N GLU A 113 15.45 21.26 -8.47
CA GLU A 113 15.12 22.67 -8.18
C GLU A 113 14.38 22.86 -6.84
N ASP A 114 13.42 21.98 -6.54
CA ASP A 114 12.57 22.04 -5.35
C ASP A 114 13.04 21.14 -4.20
N CYS A 115 14.27 20.60 -4.29
CA CYS A 115 14.88 19.76 -3.26
C CYS A 115 16.41 20.01 -3.19
N PRO A 116 16.85 21.18 -2.69
CA PRO A 116 18.26 21.48 -2.55
C PRO A 116 18.93 20.61 -1.48
N GLY A 117 20.27 20.58 -1.47
CA GLY A 117 21.05 19.73 -0.54
C GLY A 117 20.90 20.06 0.94
N MET A 118 20.13 21.09 1.31
CA MET A 118 19.86 21.44 2.70
C MET A 118 18.41 21.90 2.88
N PRO A 119 17.87 21.88 4.12
CA PRO A 119 16.53 22.38 4.40
C PRO A 119 16.38 23.87 4.06
N VAL A 120 15.43 24.20 3.20
CA VAL A 120 15.10 25.56 2.77
C VAL A 120 13.58 25.74 2.77
N TRP A 121 13.12 26.94 3.12
CA TRP A 121 11.70 27.30 2.98
C TRP A 121 11.39 27.62 1.51
N PHE A 122 10.37 26.95 0.99
CA PHE A 122 9.77 27.25 -0.31
C PHE A 122 8.30 27.57 -0.11
N GLU A 123 7.84 28.60 -0.82
CA GLU A 123 6.42 28.89 -0.94
C GLU A 123 5.70 27.67 -1.54
N LYS A 124 4.59 27.27 -0.94
CA LYS A 124 3.82 26.11 -1.40
C LYS A 124 2.76 26.56 -2.40
N HIS A 125 2.47 25.69 -3.36
CA HIS A 125 1.46 25.96 -4.38
C HIS A 125 0.06 26.16 -3.77
N GLU A 126 -0.23 25.49 -2.65
CA GLU A 126 -1.54 25.52 -2.00
C GLU A 126 -1.40 25.38 -0.48
N TYR A 127 -1.73 26.45 0.26
CA TYR A 127 -1.85 26.46 1.73
C TYR A 127 -2.55 27.74 2.19
N LEU A 128 -2.90 27.83 3.49
CA LEU A 128 -3.67 28.96 4.02
C LEU A 128 -3.06 30.35 3.75
N GLY A 129 -1.73 30.49 3.71
CA GLY A 129 -1.07 31.79 3.50
C GLY A 129 -1.19 32.36 2.09
N VAL A 130 -1.58 31.54 1.10
CA VAL A 130 -1.89 31.98 -0.27
C VAL A 130 -3.38 31.91 -0.59
N ALA A 131 -4.23 31.68 0.43
CA ALA A 131 -5.67 31.62 0.27
C ALA A 131 -6.24 32.96 -0.17
N LYS A 132 -7.15 32.94 -1.16
CA LYS A 132 -7.96 34.10 -1.53
C LYS A 132 -9.01 34.35 -0.45
N PRO A 133 -9.54 35.59 -0.33
CA PRO A 133 -10.63 35.88 0.60
C PRO A 133 -11.79 34.89 0.45
N GLY A 134 -12.20 34.28 1.56
CA GLY A 134 -13.29 33.29 1.59
C GLY A 134 -12.85 31.83 1.41
N GLN A 135 -11.61 31.57 0.99
CA GLN A 135 -11.07 30.22 0.92
C GLN A 135 -10.67 29.70 2.30
N LEU A 136 -10.77 28.38 2.47
CA LEU A 136 -10.46 27.63 3.68
C LEU A 136 -9.41 26.57 3.34
N HIS A 137 -8.51 26.30 4.28
CA HIS A 137 -7.56 25.20 4.17
C HIS A 137 -8.22 23.91 4.67
N VAL A 138 -8.08 22.82 3.90
CA VAL A 138 -8.64 21.51 4.27
C VAL A 138 -7.51 20.64 4.82
N VAL A 139 -7.73 20.10 6.01
CA VAL A 139 -6.92 18.98 6.54
C VAL A 139 -7.74 17.70 6.49
N SER A 140 -7.11 16.61 6.03
CA SER A 140 -7.75 15.31 5.88
C SER A 140 -7.01 14.19 6.62
N PRO A 141 -6.99 14.24 7.97
CA PRO A 141 -6.29 13.24 8.76
C PRO A 141 -7.03 11.89 8.70
N HIS A 142 -6.36 10.85 9.22
CA HIS A 142 -6.94 9.52 9.33
C HIS A 142 -8.18 9.53 10.25
N PRO A 143 -9.21 8.73 9.93
CA PRO A 143 -10.46 8.70 10.69
C PRO A 143 -10.33 8.03 12.05
N TRP A 144 -11.13 8.49 13.02
CA TRP A 144 -11.16 7.93 14.37
C TRP A 144 -11.91 6.59 14.47
N TYR A 145 -13.03 6.47 13.76
CA TYR A 145 -13.95 5.31 13.85
C TYR A 145 -13.69 4.23 12.79
N ARG A 146 -12.67 4.41 11.95
CA ARG A 146 -12.37 3.55 10.81
C ARG A 146 -10.86 3.30 10.71
N LEU A 147 -10.50 2.29 9.93
CA LEU A 147 -9.14 2.13 9.43
C LEU A 147 -9.16 2.50 7.95
N HIS A 148 -8.83 3.76 7.64
CA HIS A 148 -9.03 4.32 6.30
C HIS A 148 -10.50 4.17 5.86
N SER A 149 -10.75 3.49 4.75
CA SER A 149 -12.09 3.15 4.25
C SER A 149 -12.70 1.89 4.90
N GLN A 150 -11.89 1.06 5.57
CA GLN A 150 -12.37 -0.17 6.23
C GLN A 150 -13.26 0.20 7.41
N MET A 151 -14.28 -0.64 7.66
CA MET A 151 -15.39 -0.37 8.58
C MET A 151 -16.39 0.70 8.11
N GLY A 152 -16.15 1.33 6.95
CA GLY A 152 -17.12 2.25 6.33
C GLY A 152 -18.48 1.60 6.04
N ASN A 153 -18.51 0.30 5.80
CA ASN A 153 -19.74 -0.48 5.61
C ASN A 153 -20.50 -0.81 6.92
N SER A 154 -19.93 -0.55 8.10
CA SER A 154 -20.61 -0.77 9.39
C SER A 154 -21.61 0.35 9.70
N GLU A 155 -22.90 0.08 9.54
CA GLU A 155 -24.00 1.02 9.85
C GLU A 155 -23.89 1.57 11.28
N ARG A 156 -23.72 0.69 12.27
CA ARG A 156 -23.59 1.08 13.68
C ARG A 156 -22.45 2.05 13.96
N LEU A 157 -21.34 1.97 13.21
CA LEU A 157 -20.24 2.91 13.36
C LEU A 157 -20.55 4.23 12.67
N ARG A 158 -21.12 4.19 11.46
CA ARG A 158 -21.55 5.40 10.74
C ARG A 158 -22.54 6.24 11.55
N ASP A 159 -23.50 5.60 12.22
CA ASP A 159 -24.50 6.26 13.06
C ASP A 159 -23.91 7.06 14.24
N LEU A 160 -22.67 6.77 14.64
CA LEU A 160 -22.02 7.49 15.74
C LEU A 160 -21.49 8.86 15.35
N TYR A 161 -21.20 9.10 14.07
CA TYR A 161 -20.42 10.27 13.66
C TYR A 161 -20.89 10.95 12.37
N MET A 162 -21.61 10.24 11.50
CA MET A 162 -22.07 10.83 10.24
C MET A 162 -23.21 11.82 10.50
N VAL A 163 -23.20 12.90 9.73
CA VAL A 163 -24.25 13.92 9.77
C VAL A 163 -25.09 13.77 8.52
N GLN A 164 -26.37 13.43 8.71
CA GLN A 164 -27.30 13.11 7.61
C GLN A 164 -26.72 12.06 6.61
N GLY A 165 -25.95 11.10 7.11
CA GLY A 165 -25.31 10.04 6.32
C GLY A 165 -24.08 10.47 5.51
N ARG A 166 -23.53 11.68 5.72
CA ARG A 166 -22.30 12.16 5.08
C ARG A 166 -21.16 12.21 6.10
N GLU A 167 -19.93 12.17 5.60
CA GLU A 167 -18.74 12.40 6.42
C GLU A 167 -18.85 13.79 7.08
N PRO A 168 -18.52 13.91 8.39
CA PRO A 168 -18.53 15.18 9.06
C PRO A 168 -17.35 16.04 8.60
N VAL A 169 -17.63 17.31 8.36
CA VAL A 169 -16.61 18.35 8.24
C VAL A 169 -16.64 19.22 9.49
N ARG A 170 -15.54 19.24 10.23
CA ARG A 170 -15.37 20.14 11.37
C ARG A 170 -15.04 21.54 10.88
N ILE A 171 -15.84 22.52 11.30
CA ILE A 171 -15.76 23.92 10.85
C ILE A 171 -15.59 24.81 12.08
N ASN A 172 -14.71 25.81 11.99
CA ASN A 172 -14.59 26.84 13.03
C ASN A 172 -15.90 27.62 13.18
N ALA A 173 -16.29 27.96 14.42
CA ALA A 173 -17.54 28.67 14.69
C ALA A 173 -17.68 30.02 13.97
N GLU A 174 -16.61 30.80 13.84
CA GLU A 174 -16.64 32.09 13.14
C GLU A 174 -16.83 31.91 11.63
N ASP A 175 -16.16 30.91 11.04
CA ASP A 175 -16.29 30.58 9.62
C ASP A 175 -17.68 30.07 9.26
N ALA A 176 -18.28 29.28 10.14
CA ALA A 176 -19.65 28.79 10.01
C ALA A 176 -20.66 29.95 10.10
N ALA A 177 -20.53 30.80 11.13
CA ALA A 177 -21.40 31.96 11.32
C ALA A 177 -21.34 32.95 10.15
N ALA A 178 -20.14 33.22 9.62
CA ALA A 178 -19.94 34.10 8.47
C ALA A 178 -20.63 33.58 7.19
N ARG A 179 -20.96 32.28 7.14
CA ARG A 179 -21.59 31.60 5.99
C ARG A 179 -23.02 31.16 6.27
N GLY A 180 -23.59 31.48 7.44
CA GLY A 180 -24.93 31.05 7.84
C GLY A 180 -25.08 29.53 7.95
N ILE A 181 -24.01 28.84 8.35
CA ILE A 181 -23.96 27.40 8.55
C ILE A 181 -24.17 27.10 10.03
N GLU A 182 -25.12 26.21 10.33
CA GLU A 182 -25.39 25.69 11.67
C GLU A 182 -24.89 24.24 11.80
N ASP A 183 -24.75 23.76 13.03
CA ASP A 183 -24.39 22.37 13.29
C ASP A 183 -25.46 21.42 12.70
N GLY A 184 -25.02 20.36 12.03
CA GLY A 184 -25.92 19.41 11.38
C GLY A 184 -26.36 19.79 9.96
N ASP A 185 -26.09 21.02 9.49
CA ASP A 185 -26.36 21.41 8.10
C ASP A 185 -25.54 20.57 7.11
N LEU A 186 -26.02 20.45 5.87
CA LEU A 186 -25.19 19.99 4.77
C LEU A 186 -24.44 21.16 4.14
N VAL A 187 -23.18 20.94 3.78
CA VAL A 187 -22.31 21.93 3.16
C VAL A 187 -21.60 21.35 1.94
N GLU A 188 -21.29 22.22 0.99
CA GLU A 188 -20.43 21.91 -0.15
C GLU A 188 -19.04 22.49 0.09
N LEU A 189 -18.02 21.65 0.01
CA LEU A 189 -16.63 22.06 -0.15
C LEU A 189 -16.27 21.88 -1.61
N TYR A 190 -15.71 22.91 -2.25
CA TYR A 190 -15.42 22.87 -3.67
C TYR A 190 -14.18 23.66 -4.07
N ASN A 191 -13.57 23.24 -5.17
CA ASN A 191 -12.54 23.96 -5.90
C ASN A 191 -12.59 23.53 -7.38
N ASP A 192 -11.61 23.95 -8.18
CA ASP A 192 -11.56 23.64 -9.61
C ASP A 192 -11.42 22.14 -9.92
N ARG A 193 -11.09 21.30 -8.93
CA ARG A 193 -10.88 19.85 -9.10
C ARG A 193 -12.13 19.03 -8.82
N GLY A 194 -12.96 19.47 -7.88
CA GLY A 194 -14.13 18.70 -7.48
C GLY A 194 -15.00 19.38 -6.43
N THR A 195 -16.09 18.72 -6.07
CA THR A 195 -17.03 19.16 -5.04
C THR A 195 -17.43 17.98 -4.18
N VAL A 196 -17.47 18.20 -2.87
CA VAL A 196 -17.84 17.22 -1.85
C VAL A 196 -18.96 17.81 -1.00
N ILE A 197 -20.01 17.02 -0.78
CA ILE A 197 -21.08 17.31 0.19
C ILE A 197 -20.73 16.60 1.49
N ALA A 198 -20.62 17.39 2.55
CA ALA A 198 -20.32 16.94 3.90
C ALA A 198 -21.36 17.47 4.89
N GLY A 199 -21.42 16.88 6.08
CA GLY A 199 -22.27 17.42 7.14
C GLY A 199 -21.47 18.27 8.13
N ALA A 200 -21.96 19.45 8.45
CA ALA A 200 -21.29 20.43 9.28
C ALA A 200 -21.24 19.98 10.75
N VAL A 201 -20.05 20.04 11.34
CA VAL A 201 -19.83 19.94 12.79
C VAL A 201 -19.14 21.23 13.23
N VAL A 202 -19.90 22.13 13.85
CA VAL A 202 -19.40 23.44 14.27
C VAL A 202 -18.62 23.30 15.57
N SER A 203 -17.39 23.83 15.61
CA SER A 203 -16.48 23.61 16.74
C SER A 203 -15.50 24.77 16.94
N ASP A 204 -15.20 25.06 18.21
CA ASP A 204 -14.13 25.98 18.61
C ASP A 204 -12.75 25.29 18.69
N GLU A 205 -12.66 23.98 18.43
CA GLU A 205 -11.43 23.18 18.52
C GLU A 205 -10.60 23.17 17.22
N ILE A 206 -11.02 23.94 16.22
CA ILE A 206 -10.29 24.11 14.96
C ILE A 206 -10.11 25.61 14.71
N MET A 207 -8.92 26.00 14.25
CA MET A 207 -8.61 27.43 14.05
C MET A 207 -9.42 28.04 12.90
N PRO A 208 -9.73 29.35 12.93
CA PRO A 208 -10.34 30.05 11.80
C PRO A 208 -9.54 29.89 10.51
N GLY A 209 -10.23 29.80 9.39
CA GLY A 209 -9.66 29.57 8.06
C GLY A 209 -9.34 28.10 7.74
N VAL A 210 -9.63 27.16 8.65
CA VAL A 210 -9.30 25.73 8.49
C VAL A 210 -10.53 24.86 8.75
N VAL A 211 -10.72 23.86 7.91
CA VAL A 211 -11.75 22.82 8.06
C VAL A 211 -11.10 21.43 8.06
N SER A 212 -11.69 20.48 8.77
CA SER A 212 -11.19 19.11 8.85
C SER A 212 -12.25 18.11 8.40
N ILE A 213 -11.93 17.30 7.40
CA ILE A 213 -12.77 16.21 6.91
C ILE A 213 -11.90 14.97 6.76
N TYR A 214 -12.24 13.90 7.47
CA TYR A 214 -11.38 12.71 7.51
C TYR A 214 -11.33 11.97 6.16
N GLU A 215 -10.20 11.34 5.87
CA GLU A 215 -10.07 10.48 4.69
C GLU A 215 -10.90 9.18 4.81
N GLY A 216 -11.02 8.48 3.68
CA GLY A 216 -11.58 7.13 3.65
C GLY A 216 -13.08 7.04 3.43
N GLY A 217 -13.76 8.16 3.14
CA GLY A 217 -15.16 8.16 2.67
C GLY A 217 -15.34 7.30 1.41
N TRP A 218 -16.47 6.60 1.29
CA TRP A 218 -16.78 5.82 0.09
C TRP A 218 -17.49 6.73 -0.91
N PRO A 219 -17.02 6.85 -2.16
CA PRO A 219 -17.56 7.85 -3.07
C PRO A 219 -18.98 7.48 -3.51
N GLN A 220 -19.85 8.49 -3.61
CA GLN A 220 -21.13 8.36 -4.30
C GLN A 220 -21.44 9.66 -5.03
N LEU A 221 -21.35 9.63 -6.35
CA LEU A 221 -21.63 10.81 -7.18
C LEU A 221 -23.14 11.05 -7.33
N ASP A 222 -23.55 12.30 -7.19
CA ASP A 222 -24.86 12.76 -7.61
C ASP A 222 -24.88 13.10 -9.12
N SER A 223 -26.05 13.45 -9.68
CA SER A 223 -26.21 13.73 -11.11
C SER A 223 -25.50 15.02 -11.56
N LYS A 224 -25.07 15.87 -10.62
CA LYS A 224 -24.24 17.05 -10.88
C LYS A 224 -22.74 16.74 -10.82
N GLY A 225 -22.36 15.50 -10.51
CA GLY A 225 -20.97 15.08 -10.36
C GLY A 225 -20.33 15.49 -9.03
N ARG A 226 -21.13 15.92 -8.03
CA ARG A 226 -20.64 16.17 -6.66
C ARG A 226 -20.54 14.83 -5.94
N ASP A 227 -19.49 14.64 -5.14
CA ASP A 227 -19.46 13.52 -4.21
C ASP A 227 -20.43 13.78 -3.05
N ASN A 228 -21.44 12.94 -2.92
CA ASN A 228 -22.51 13.05 -1.94
C ASN A 228 -22.23 12.27 -0.64
N SER A 229 -20.99 11.82 -0.43
CA SER A 229 -20.61 11.04 0.76
C SER A 229 -19.58 11.72 1.66
N GLY A 230 -18.72 12.60 1.15
CA GLY A 230 -17.67 13.21 1.95
C GLY A 230 -16.23 12.74 1.66
N LEU A 231 -15.93 12.20 0.47
CA LEU A 231 -14.59 11.77 0.12
C LEU A 231 -13.67 12.97 -0.17
N ALA A 232 -12.89 13.37 0.85
CA ALA A 232 -11.97 14.50 0.80
C ALA A 232 -11.02 14.52 -0.42
N ASN A 233 -10.61 13.35 -0.93
CA ASN A 233 -9.68 13.25 -2.06
C ASN A 233 -10.21 13.82 -3.39
N PHE A 234 -11.52 14.05 -3.51
CA PHE A 234 -12.10 14.82 -4.64
C PHE A 234 -11.59 16.28 -4.69
N LEU A 235 -11.08 16.79 -3.58
CA LEU A 235 -10.60 18.16 -3.44
C LEU A 235 -9.07 18.25 -3.59
N THR A 236 -8.36 17.13 -3.52
CA THR A 236 -6.90 17.07 -3.41
C THR A 236 -6.18 17.23 -4.76
N SER A 237 -4.94 17.72 -4.69
CA SER A 237 -4.06 17.86 -5.85
C SER A 237 -3.31 16.56 -6.14
N THR A 238 -3.04 16.28 -7.42
CA THR A 238 -2.12 15.21 -7.84
C THR A 238 -0.66 15.68 -7.90
N GLN A 239 -0.38 16.89 -7.45
CA GLN A 239 0.97 17.44 -7.46
C GLN A 239 1.89 16.65 -6.51
N PRO A 240 3.06 16.17 -6.98
CA PRO A 240 4.02 15.50 -6.13
C PRO A 240 4.62 16.45 -5.09
N SER A 241 5.11 15.90 -3.98
CA SER A 241 5.73 16.68 -2.90
C SER A 241 7.02 17.39 -3.32
N SER A 242 7.80 16.79 -4.22
CA SER A 242 8.96 17.40 -4.87
C SER A 242 9.40 16.60 -6.11
N GLY A 243 10.29 17.18 -6.90
CA GLY A 243 11.02 16.53 -7.98
C GLY A 243 11.77 15.26 -7.55
N PHE A 244 12.19 15.19 -6.28
CA PHE A 244 12.97 14.07 -5.73
C PHE A 244 12.09 12.90 -5.27
N SER A 245 11.17 13.11 -4.33
CA SER A 245 10.44 12.00 -3.70
C SER A 245 9.19 11.57 -4.46
N GLN A 246 8.60 12.45 -5.28
CA GLN A 246 7.38 12.17 -6.06
C GLN A 246 6.21 11.63 -5.22
N ALA A 247 6.18 11.93 -3.92
CA ALA A 247 5.18 11.41 -2.99
C ALA A 247 3.90 12.26 -2.97
N THR A 248 2.84 11.74 -2.35
CA THR A 248 1.56 12.46 -2.19
C THR A 248 1.71 13.74 -1.36
N SER A 249 0.91 14.75 -1.69
CA SER A 249 0.79 16.05 -1.00
C SER A 249 -0.64 16.33 -0.51
N ALA A 250 -1.45 15.30 -0.26
CA ALA A 250 -2.91 15.39 -0.07
C ALA A 250 -3.44 16.44 0.95
N ASN A 251 -2.63 16.88 1.93
CA ASN A 251 -3.05 17.88 2.92
C ASN A 251 -2.69 19.33 2.53
N THR A 252 -2.23 19.60 1.30
CA THR A 252 -2.10 20.96 0.76
C THR A 252 -3.32 21.29 -0.10
N VAL A 253 -4.42 21.69 0.55
CA VAL A 253 -5.72 21.91 -0.12
C VAL A 253 -6.37 23.20 0.37
N LEU A 254 -6.89 23.97 -0.59
CA LEU A 254 -7.73 25.13 -0.44
C LEU A 254 -9.07 24.87 -1.13
N VAL A 255 -10.15 25.29 -0.49
CA VAL A 255 -11.52 25.20 -1.00
C VAL A 255 -12.27 26.46 -0.70
N GLU A 256 -13.35 26.68 -1.42
CA GLU A 256 -14.47 27.48 -0.94
C GLU A 256 -15.52 26.57 -0.29
N MET A 257 -16.39 27.16 0.54
CA MET A 257 -17.43 26.43 1.24
C MET A 257 -18.73 27.23 1.28
N ARG A 258 -19.86 26.55 1.07
CA ARG A 258 -21.22 27.11 1.19
C ARG A 258 -22.20 26.08 1.73
N LYS A 259 -23.36 26.53 2.23
CA LYS A 259 -24.47 25.65 2.59
C LYS A 259 -24.98 24.89 1.35
N CYS A 260 -25.24 23.60 1.49
CA CYS A 260 -25.83 22.77 0.44
C CYS A 260 -27.35 22.82 0.58
N GLU A 261 -28.02 23.52 -0.33
CA GLU A 261 -29.49 23.69 -0.30
C GLU A 261 -30.24 22.68 -1.19
N ASP A 262 -29.52 21.95 -2.05
CA ASP A 262 -30.09 21.08 -3.08
C ASP A 262 -29.40 19.69 -3.20
N PRO A 263 -29.22 18.94 -2.09
CA PRO A 263 -28.77 17.55 -2.17
C PRO A 263 -29.82 16.70 -2.92
N GLU A 264 -29.39 15.86 -3.85
CA GLU A 264 -30.32 15.09 -4.71
C GLU A 264 -31.05 13.94 -3.98
N GLY A 265 -30.64 13.63 -2.75
CA GLY A 265 -31.22 12.56 -1.95
C GLY A 265 -30.30 12.15 -0.81
N PRO A 266 -30.58 11.05 -0.09
CA PRO A 266 -29.66 10.48 0.90
C PRO A 266 -28.37 9.97 0.25
N ASN A 267 -27.33 9.78 1.06
CA ASN A 267 -26.11 9.10 0.62
C ASN A 267 -26.38 7.60 0.40
N ARG A 268 -26.06 7.09 -0.79
CA ARG A 268 -26.26 5.68 -1.18
C ARG A 268 -24.97 4.87 -1.34
N ALA A 269 -23.81 5.40 -0.92
CA ALA A 269 -22.51 4.72 -1.05
C ALA A 269 -22.47 3.32 -0.41
N TYR A 270 -23.35 3.07 0.55
CA TYR A 270 -23.40 1.84 1.36
C TYR A 270 -24.56 0.91 1.03
N GLU A 271 -25.36 1.26 0.02
CA GLU A 271 -26.43 0.39 -0.47
C GLU A 271 -25.80 -0.69 -1.39
N PRO A 272 -26.25 -1.95 -1.31
CA PRO A 272 -25.84 -2.97 -2.27
C PRO A 272 -26.20 -2.53 -3.69
N PRO A 273 -25.34 -2.82 -4.70
CA PRO A 273 -25.66 -2.55 -6.08
C PRO A 273 -26.89 -3.36 -6.53
N ALA A 274 -27.58 -2.88 -7.56
CA ALA A 274 -28.69 -3.61 -8.16
C ALA A 274 -28.18 -4.94 -8.75
N ILE A 275 -28.87 -6.04 -8.41
CA ILE A 275 -28.59 -7.36 -8.97
C ILE A 275 -29.34 -7.48 -10.30
N ILE A 276 -28.62 -7.79 -11.37
CA ILE A 276 -29.19 -8.07 -12.69
C ILE A 276 -29.33 -9.60 -12.80
N GLU A 277 -30.55 -10.12 -12.78
CA GLU A 277 -30.84 -11.57 -12.75
C GLU A 277 -30.67 -12.23 -14.12
N ASP A 278 -30.89 -11.49 -15.21
CA ASP A 278 -30.87 -12.01 -16.59
C ASP A 278 -29.50 -11.85 -17.27
N MET A 279 -28.41 -12.19 -16.56
CA MET A 279 -27.06 -12.15 -17.12
C MET A 279 -26.53 -13.55 -17.41
N GLU A 280 -26.30 -13.86 -18.69
CA GLU A 280 -25.49 -15.02 -19.07
C GLU A 280 -24.02 -14.69 -18.84
N LEU A 281 -23.37 -15.43 -17.93
CA LEU A 281 -21.92 -15.36 -17.77
C LEU A 281 -21.26 -15.99 -18.99
N ALA A 282 -20.38 -15.23 -19.66
CA ALA A 282 -19.63 -15.75 -20.78
C ALA A 282 -18.69 -16.89 -20.32
N GLU A 283 -18.69 -18.00 -21.06
CA GLU A 283 -17.69 -19.05 -20.85
C GLU A 283 -16.29 -18.53 -21.18
N ILE A 284 -15.29 -19.05 -20.47
CA ILE A 284 -13.89 -18.75 -20.76
C ILE A 284 -13.52 -19.46 -22.06
N ASP A 285 -13.14 -18.67 -23.06
CA ASP A 285 -12.61 -19.16 -24.33
C ASP A 285 -11.14 -19.55 -24.15
N GLU A 286 -10.88 -20.85 -23.96
CA GLU A 286 -9.53 -21.37 -23.67
C GLU A 286 -8.54 -21.09 -24.82
N ASP A 287 -9.00 -21.05 -26.07
CA ASP A 287 -8.16 -20.72 -27.23
C ASP A 287 -7.63 -19.28 -27.14
N LYS A 288 -8.40 -18.36 -26.56
CA LYS A 288 -7.96 -16.96 -26.35
C LYS A 288 -6.94 -16.81 -25.23
N LEU A 289 -6.81 -17.79 -24.33
CA LEU A 289 -5.76 -17.77 -23.30
C LEU A 289 -4.38 -18.01 -23.91
N GLY A 290 -4.31 -18.62 -25.10
CA GLY A 290 -3.06 -18.82 -25.83
C GLY A 290 -2.03 -19.68 -25.10
N ILE A 291 -2.50 -20.62 -24.26
CA ILE A 291 -1.67 -21.50 -23.43
C ILE A 291 -0.70 -22.29 -24.30
N ASP A 292 -1.16 -22.90 -25.40
CA ASP A 292 -0.33 -23.64 -26.35
C ASP A 292 0.82 -22.80 -26.92
N ARG A 293 0.57 -21.51 -27.17
CA ARG A 293 1.59 -20.58 -27.64
C ARG A 293 2.62 -20.30 -26.55
N LEU A 294 2.17 -20.13 -25.30
CA LEU A 294 3.05 -19.93 -24.14
C LEU A 294 3.93 -21.17 -23.92
N GLU A 295 3.35 -22.37 -23.96
CA GLU A 295 4.08 -23.63 -23.87
C GLU A 295 5.11 -23.76 -24.99
N ALA A 296 4.74 -23.49 -26.24
CA ALA A 296 5.65 -23.53 -27.37
C ALA A 296 6.79 -22.51 -27.25
N LEU A 297 6.51 -21.28 -26.82
CA LEU A 297 7.53 -20.24 -26.58
C LEU A 297 8.46 -20.62 -25.43
N THR A 298 7.92 -21.19 -24.36
CA THR A 298 8.68 -21.62 -23.18
C THR A 298 9.57 -22.81 -23.51
N ALA A 299 9.03 -23.80 -24.22
CA ALA A 299 9.81 -24.94 -24.73
C ALA A 299 10.92 -24.49 -25.69
N ALA A 300 10.63 -23.53 -26.58
CA ALA A 300 11.63 -22.95 -27.48
C ALA A 300 12.70 -22.15 -26.72
N LEU A 301 12.31 -21.35 -25.73
CA LEU A 301 13.22 -20.58 -24.87
C LEU A 301 14.19 -21.52 -24.14
N TYR A 302 13.71 -22.66 -23.65
CA TYR A 302 14.50 -23.63 -22.89
C TYR A 302 15.26 -24.65 -23.75
N ALA A 303 14.98 -24.73 -25.05
CA ALA A 303 15.56 -25.75 -25.92
C ALA A 303 17.10 -25.65 -26.03
N ASP A 304 17.62 -24.42 -26.01
CA ASP A 304 19.05 -24.13 -26.21
C ASP A 304 19.78 -23.73 -24.92
N MET A 305 19.09 -23.71 -23.77
CA MET A 305 19.68 -23.29 -22.49
C MET A 305 20.56 -24.37 -21.88
N SER A 306 21.66 -23.94 -21.24
CA SER A 306 22.45 -24.83 -20.40
C SER A 306 21.66 -25.30 -19.17
N PRO A 307 22.01 -26.44 -18.54
CA PRO A 307 21.32 -26.90 -17.35
C PRO A 307 21.25 -25.86 -16.22
N GLY A 308 22.35 -25.11 -15.99
CA GLY A 308 22.41 -24.05 -14.98
C GLY A 308 21.55 -22.83 -15.32
N GLU A 309 21.51 -22.45 -16.60
CA GLU A 309 20.67 -21.37 -17.12
C GLU A 309 19.18 -21.69 -16.99
N LYS A 310 18.80 -22.91 -17.38
CA LYS A 310 17.43 -23.39 -17.27
C LYS A 310 16.96 -23.39 -15.81
N MET A 311 17.77 -23.94 -14.89
CA MET A 311 17.47 -23.91 -13.46
C MET A 311 17.37 -22.49 -12.89
N PHE A 312 18.18 -21.55 -13.39
CA PHE A 312 18.10 -20.15 -12.98
C PHE A 312 16.73 -19.54 -13.35
N PHE A 313 16.28 -19.70 -14.59
CA PHE A 313 14.99 -19.14 -15.03
C PHE A 313 13.76 -19.88 -14.49
N GLU A 314 13.86 -21.20 -14.27
CA GLU A 314 12.72 -21.98 -13.75
C GLU A 314 12.53 -21.84 -12.23
N ARG A 315 13.60 -21.66 -11.46
CA ARG A 315 13.56 -21.74 -9.99
C ARG A 315 14.05 -20.48 -9.27
N CYS A 316 14.92 -19.70 -9.90
CA CYS A 316 15.56 -18.55 -9.24
C CYS A 316 14.92 -17.20 -9.60
N THR A 317 14.21 -17.09 -10.72
CA THR A 317 13.52 -15.86 -11.15
C THR A 317 12.02 -15.84 -10.86
N VAL A 318 11.49 -16.81 -10.13
CA VAL A 318 10.04 -16.95 -9.89
C VAL A 318 9.53 -15.95 -8.83
N CYS A 319 10.39 -15.55 -7.89
CA CYS A 319 9.98 -14.72 -6.74
C CYS A 319 9.93 -13.21 -7.01
N HIS A 320 10.44 -12.72 -8.15
CA HIS A 320 10.42 -11.32 -8.59
C HIS A 320 10.64 -11.25 -10.11
N ALA A 321 10.37 -10.10 -10.76
CA ALA A 321 10.65 -9.92 -12.19
C ALA A 321 12.04 -10.50 -12.59
N PRO A 322 12.15 -11.15 -13.76
CA PRO A 322 13.37 -11.81 -14.17
C PRO A 322 14.53 -10.83 -14.15
N ARG A 323 15.57 -11.16 -13.37
CA ARG A 323 16.78 -10.37 -13.29
C ARG A 323 17.70 -10.79 -14.42
N GLU A 324 18.03 -9.85 -15.30
CA GLU A 324 19.06 -10.06 -16.31
C GLU A 324 20.41 -10.31 -15.62
N VAL A 325 21.06 -11.43 -15.95
CA VAL A 325 22.33 -11.85 -15.34
C VAL A 325 23.42 -10.79 -15.53
N THR A 326 23.36 -10.09 -16.66
CA THR A 326 24.29 -9.06 -17.09
C THR A 326 24.17 -7.74 -16.33
N HIS A 327 23.15 -7.56 -15.48
CA HIS A 327 22.97 -6.33 -14.69
C HIS A 327 23.81 -6.30 -13.40
N TYR A 328 24.37 -7.42 -12.98
CA TYR A 328 25.10 -7.54 -11.73
C TYR A 328 26.51 -8.08 -11.95
N THR A 329 27.46 -7.59 -11.16
CA THR A 329 28.82 -8.12 -11.15
C THR A 329 28.89 -9.48 -10.46
N GLN A 330 29.95 -10.25 -10.71
CA GLN A 330 30.22 -11.52 -10.04
C GLN A 330 30.19 -11.37 -8.51
N GLN A 331 30.70 -10.25 -7.98
CA GLN A 331 30.71 -9.99 -6.54
C GLN A 331 29.31 -9.71 -5.99
N GLN A 332 28.47 -8.99 -6.73
CA GLN A 332 27.07 -8.76 -6.36
C GLN A 332 26.28 -10.08 -6.39
N TRP A 333 26.46 -10.91 -7.42
CA TRP A 333 25.84 -12.24 -7.49
C TRP A 333 26.22 -13.12 -6.30
N LYS A 334 27.50 -13.18 -5.91
CA LYS A 334 27.93 -13.92 -4.70
C LYS A 334 27.22 -13.48 -3.42
N GLY A 335 26.82 -12.21 -3.32
CA GLY A 335 26.03 -11.70 -2.20
C GLY A 335 24.53 -12.05 -2.30
N ILE A 336 24.00 -12.19 -3.51
CA ILE A 336 22.57 -12.44 -3.77
C ILE A 336 22.22 -13.94 -3.66
N VAL A 337 23.02 -14.80 -4.31
CA VAL A 337 22.71 -16.21 -4.54
C VAL A 337 22.48 -17.04 -3.27
N PRO A 338 23.12 -16.82 -2.11
CA PRO A 338 22.89 -17.68 -0.94
C PRO A 338 21.43 -17.70 -0.49
N SER A 339 20.81 -16.51 -0.43
CA SER A 339 19.39 -16.37 -0.07
C SER A 339 18.45 -16.87 -1.19
N MET A 340 18.89 -16.77 -2.44
CA MET A 340 18.12 -17.19 -3.60
C MET A 340 18.08 -18.72 -3.72
N PHE A 341 19.22 -19.39 -3.56
CA PHE A 341 19.33 -20.86 -3.62
C PHE A 341 18.57 -21.56 -2.51
N GLU A 342 18.59 -20.99 -1.30
CA GLU A 342 17.81 -21.50 -0.18
C GLU A 342 16.30 -21.44 -0.46
N ARG A 343 15.83 -20.34 -1.04
CA ARG A 343 14.40 -20.18 -1.43
C ARG A 343 14.02 -21.08 -2.60
N ALA A 344 14.90 -21.21 -3.59
CA ALA A 344 14.69 -22.07 -4.75
C ALA A 344 14.82 -23.58 -4.41
N GLY A 345 15.26 -23.91 -3.20
CA GLY A 345 15.42 -25.30 -2.74
C GLY A 345 16.49 -26.07 -3.52
N LEU A 346 17.53 -25.40 -4.03
CA LEU A 346 18.57 -26.05 -4.83
C LEU A 346 19.49 -26.90 -3.94
N ASP A 347 19.86 -28.10 -4.40
CA ASP A 347 20.92 -28.90 -3.80
C ASP A 347 22.33 -28.42 -4.20
N ASP A 348 23.39 -28.96 -3.60
CA ASP A 348 24.76 -28.47 -3.82
C ASP A 348 25.25 -28.64 -5.28
N ALA A 349 24.77 -29.66 -6.00
CA ALA A 349 25.12 -29.88 -7.40
C ALA A 349 24.39 -28.87 -8.32
N GLU A 350 23.11 -28.63 -8.05
CA GLU A 350 22.29 -27.65 -8.76
C GLU A 350 22.81 -26.22 -8.53
N ARG A 351 23.19 -25.89 -7.28
CA ARG A 351 23.82 -24.61 -6.93
C ARG A 351 25.08 -24.37 -7.74
N ALA A 352 25.92 -25.39 -7.91
CA ALA A 352 27.14 -25.28 -8.68
C ALA A 352 26.86 -24.95 -10.16
N LEU A 353 25.86 -25.59 -10.76
CA LEU A 353 25.45 -25.34 -12.14
C LEU A 353 24.91 -23.92 -12.34
N VAL A 354 24.02 -23.47 -11.45
CA VAL A 354 23.49 -22.09 -11.52
C VAL A 354 24.58 -21.06 -11.27
N MET A 355 25.48 -21.34 -10.32
CA MET A 355 26.59 -20.43 -10.01
C MET A 355 27.56 -20.32 -11.18
N ASP A 356 27.87 -21.42 -11.87
CA ASP A 356 28.71 -21.41 -13.07
C ASP A 356 28.10 -20.54 -14.19
N TYR A 357 26.81 -20.70 -14.45
CA TYR A 357 26.07 -19.87 -15.39
C TYR A 357 26.13 -18.38 -15.02
N LEU A 358 25.88 -18.04 -13.75
CA LEU A 358 25.88 -16.65 -13.28
C LEU A 358 27.26 -16.00 -13.35
N MET A 359 28.31 -16.73 -12.98
CA MET A 359 29.68 -16.18 -13.02
C MET A 359 30.16 -15.96 -14.46
N THR A 360 29.76 -16.82 -15.38
CA THR A 360 30.13 -16.75 -16.81
C THR A 360 29.39 -15.62 -17.55
N ASN A 361 28.21 -15.21 -17.07
CA ASN A 361 27.35 -14.23 -17.76
C ASN A 361 27.16 -12.90 -17.00
N ALA A 362 27.89 -12.70 -15.89
CA ALA A 362 27.84 -11.47 -15.09
C ALA A 362 28.32 -10.22 -15.88
N ALA A 363 27.98 -9.03 -15.39
CA ALA A 363 28.32 -7.74 -16.02
C ALA A 363 29.81 -7.55 -16.27
N ASP A 364 30.65 -8.11 -15.40
CA ASP A 364 32.11 -8.05 -15.40
C ASP A 364 32.78 -9.37 -15.84
N ALA A 365 32.00 -10.32 -16.38
CA ALA A 365 32.55 -11.56 -16.92
C ALA A 365 33.33 -11.30 -18.23
N PRO A 366 34.44 -12.02 -18.47
CA PRO A 366 35.18 -11.92 -19.73
C PRO A 366 34.32 -12.44 -20.89
N LYS A 367 34.10 -11.59 -21.90
CA LYS A 367 33.30 -11.89 -23.09
C LYS A 367 34.05 -12.75 -24.11
#